data_AF-A0A7S3SGG2-F1
#
_entry.id   AF-A0A7S3SGG2-F1
#
_cell.length_a   1.000
_cell.length_b   1.000
_cell.length_c   1.000
_cell.angle_alpha   90.00
_cell.angle_beta   90.00
_cell.angle_gamma   90.00
#
_symmetry.space_group_name_H-M   'P 1'
#
loop_
_entity.id
_entity.type
_entity.pdbx_description
1 polymer ?
#
loop_
_entity_poly.entity_id
_entity_poly.type
_entity_poly.pdbx_seq_one_letter_code
_entity_poly.pdbx_strand_id
1 'polypeptide(L)'
;WLPICLPQYNPREFVYAHISYIAESLCLVLISPKGDAFPELSAHRDVAVDRLAPMLPALRDALASPLPTMQPVAPELFHFVFKLRSAGQYTSPRIPPSNPYAQRTALKRLHCQYQLAHARLHAAK
;
A
#
# COMPACT_ATOMS: atom_id res chain seq x y z
N TRP A 1 -5.35 -11.34 -15.29
CA TRP A 1 -5.69 -9.92 -15.46
C TRP A 1 -6.76 -9.51 -14.49
N LEU A 2 -6.50 -8.48 -13.68
CA LEU A 2 -7.49 -7.89 -12.80
C LEU A 2 -7.68 -6.42 -13.19
N PRO A 3 -8.84 -6.01 -13.75
CA PRO A 3 -9.16 -4.61 -13.93
C PRO A 3 -9.40 -3.96 -12.55
N ILE A 4 -8.79 -2.80 -12.33
CA ILE A 4 -8.88 -2.03 -11.09
C ILE A 4 -9.33 -0.60 -11.43
N CYS A 5 -10.23 -0.05 -10.63
CA CYS A 5 -10.54 1.38 -10.63
C CYS A 5 -9.67 2.08 -9.59
N LEU A 6 -8.73 2.91 -10.03
CA LEU A 6 -8.01 3.80 -9.13
C LEU A 6 -8.81 5.09 -8.93
N PRO A 7 -9.06 5.51 -7.66
CA PRO A 7 -9.71 6.77 -7.39
C PRO A 7 -8.96 7.92 -8.07
N GLN A 8 -9.70 8.82 -8.74
CA GLN A 8 -9.16 10.03 -9.38
C GLN A 8 -8.19 9.80 -10.55
N TYR A 9 -8.07 8.57 -11.08
CA TYR A 9 -7.22 8.30 -12.26
C TYR A 9 -7.91 8.69 -13.57
N ASN A 10 -8.91 7.92 -13.99
CA ASN A 10 -9.71 8.20 -15.18
C ASN A 10 -11.12 7.59 -14.96
N PRO A 11 -12.21 8.38 -14.97
CA PRO A 11 -13.56 7.85 -14.76
C PRO A 11 -14.07 7.00 -15.94
N ARG A 12 -13.37 6.98 -17.08
CA ARG A 12 -13.81 6.28 -18.30
C ARG A 12 -13.01 5.01 -18.59
N GLU A 13 -11.91 4.77 -17.88
CA GLU A 13 -10.98 3.69 -18.20
C GLU A 13 -10.56 2.92 -16.95
N PHE A 14 -10.42 1.61 -17.11
CA PHE A 14 -9.84 0.74 -16.10
C PHE A 14 -8.31 0.73 -16.25
N VAL A 15 -7.62 0.45 -15.14
CA VAL A 15 -6.22 0.00 -15.21
C VAL A 15 -6.16 -1.50 -15.01
N TYR A 16 -5.16 -2.14 -15.59
CA TYR A 16 -4.95 -3.58 -15.56
C TYR A 16 -3.77 -3.89 -14.66
N ALA A 17 -3.99 -4.79 -13.69
CA ALA A 17 -2.96 -5.23 -12.76
C ALA A 17 -2.41 -6.62 -13.10
N HIS A 18 -1.07 -6.69 -13.15
CA HIS A 18 -0.26 -7.90 -13.10
C HIS A 18 0.18 -8.17 -11.68
N ILE A 19 -0.33 -9.23 -11.07
CA ILE A 19 0.00 -9.63 -9.70
C ILE A 19 0.86 -10.88 -9.78
N SER A 20 2.07 -10.82 -9.22
CA SER A 20 3.00 -11.95 -9.13
C SER A 20 3.51 -12.10 -7.72
N TYR A 21 3.34 -13.28 -7.15
CA TYR A 21 3.92 -13.61 -5.85
C TYR A 21 5.40 -13.96 -6.04
N ILE A 22 6.26 -13.24 -5.35
CA ILE A 22 7.74 -13.40 -5.42
C ILE A 22 8.29 -14.00 -4.12
N ALA A 23 7.46 -14.04 -3.06
CA ALA A 23 7.61 -14.87 -1.88
C ALA A 23 6.23 -15.10 -1.23
N GLU A 24 6.14 -15.95 -0.21
CA GLU A 24 4.88 -16.30 0.48
C GLU A 24 4.10 -15.07 0.98
N SER A 25 4.81 -14.06 1.50
CA SER A 25 4.22 -12.81 2.02
C SER A 25 4.59 -11.57 1.19
N LEU A 26 5.07 -11.75 -0.04
CA LEU A 26 5.52 -10.65 -0.91
C LEU A 26 4.98 -10.81 -2.33
N CYS A 27 4.23 -9.82 -2.78
CA CYS A 27 3.75 -9.74 -4.15
C CYS A 27 4.24 -8.47 -4.85
N LEU A 28 4.52 -8.60 -6.14
CA LEU A 28 4.75 -7.51 -7.05
C LEU A 28 3.46 -7.23 -7.81
N VAL A 29 3.01 -5.97 -7.78
CA VAL A 29 1.85 -5.50 -8.53
C VAL A 29 2.31 -4.47 -9.55
N LEU A 30 2.19 -4.81 -10.84
CA LEU A 30 2.44 -3.88 -11.93
C LEU A 30 1.12 -3.43 -12.53
N ILE A 31 0.98 -2.15 -12.84
CA ILE A 31 -0.28 -1.55 -13.28
C ILE A 31 -0.05 -0.83 -14.61
N SER A 32 -0.94 -1.06 -15.58
CA SER A 32 -0.94 -0.37 -16.87
C SER A 32 -2.37 0.04 -17.27
N PRO A 33 -2.58 1.21 -17.90
CA PRO A 33 -3.87 1.55 -18.50
C PRO A 33 -4.17 0.74 -19.78
N LYS A 34 -3.16 0.11 -20.39
CA LYS A 34 -3.31 -0.66 -21.63
C LYS A 34 -3.75 -2.09 -21.32
N GLY A 35 -4.90 -2.50 -21.87
CA GLY A 35 -5.46 -3.84 -21.67
C GLY A 35 -4.66 -4.98 -22.30
N ASP A 36 -3.89 -4.67 -23.33
CA ASP A 36 -3.04 -5.58 -24.10
C ASP A 36 -1.58 -5.60 -23.63
N ALA A 37 -1.21 -4.78 -22.63
CA ALA A 37 0.18 -4.66 -22.16
C ALA A 37 0.70 -5.86 -21.31
N PHE A 38 0.07 -7.02 -21.43
CA PHE A 38 0.48 -8.21 -20.68
C PHE A 38 1.92 -8.64 -21.00
N PRO A 39 2.35 -8.72 -22.28
CA PRO A 39 3.72 -9.12 -22.61
C PRO A 39 4.77 -8.18 -22.02
N GLU A 40 4.56 -6.87 -22.12
CA GLU A 40 5.46 -5.85 -21.60
C GLU A 40 5.53 -5.89 -20.08
N LEU A 41 4.37 -6.01 -19.41
CA LEU A 41 4.33 -6.12 -17.95
C LEU A 41 4.97 -7.42 -17.45
N SER A 42 4.83 -8.54 -18.17
CA SER A 42 5.51 -9.78 -17.78
C SER A 42 7.03 -9.66 -17.93
N ALA A 43 7.52 -9.07 -19.03
CA ALA A 43 8.95 -8.85 -19.23
C ALA A 43 9.52 -7.89 -18.16
N HIS A 44 8.80 -6.82 -17.82
CA HIS A 44 9.19 -5.91 -16.74
C HIS A 44 9.14 -6.57 -15.36
N ARG A 45 8.20 -7.49 -15.13
CA ARG A 45 8.16 -8.29 -13.92
C ARG A 45 9.44 -9.11 -13.76
N ASP A 46 9.90 -9.78 -14.81
CA ASP A 46 11.11 -10.61 -14.73
C ASP A 46 12.34 -9.75 -14.41
N VAL A 47 12.50 -8.61 -15.09
CA VAL A 47 13.57 -7.64 -14.80
C VAL A 47 13.49 -7.10 -13.36
N ALA A 48 12.29 -6.81 -12.86
CA ALA A 48 12.09 -6.32 -11.50
C ALA A 48 12.42 -7.40 -10.46
N VAL A 49 12.01 -8.64 -10.71
CA VAL A 49 12.31 -9.79 -9.84
C VAL A 49 13.82 -10.02 -9.75
N ASP A 50 14.52 -10.00 -10.88
CA ASP A 50 15.98 -10.17 -10.92
C ASP A 50 16.71 -9.09 -10.10
N ARG A 51 16.24 -7.84 -10.20
CA ARG A 51 16.78 -6.72 -9.40
C ARG A 51 16.46 -6.83 -7.92
N LEU A 52 15.31 -7.41 -7.56
CA LEU A 52 14.90 -7.61 -6.18
C LEU A 52 15.53 -8.86 -5.56
N ALA A 53 15.97 -9.83 -6.35
CA ALA A 53 16.49 -11.11 -5.88
C ALA A 53 17.57 -10.97 -4.78
N PRO A 54 18.57 -10.07 -4.88
CA PRO A 54 19.56 -9.88 -3.83
C PRO A 54 18.98 -9.32 -2.52
N MET A 55 17.86 -8.60 -2.59
CA MET A 55 17.20 -7.95 -1.45
C MET A 55 16.11 -8.82 -0.82
N LEU A 56 15.69 -9.91 -1.46
CA LEU A 56 14.62 -10.78 -0.98
C LEU A 56 14.85 -11.31 0.45
N PRO A 57 16.07 -11.73 0.85
CA PRO A 57 16.32 -12.15 2.24
C PRO A 57 16.04 -11.03 3.25
N ALA A 58 16.60 -9.83 3.01
CA ALA A 58 16.40 -8.68 3.89
C ALA A 58 14.93 -8.24 3.96
N LEU A 59 14.20 -8.32 2.85
CA LEU A 59 12.76 -8.06 2.82
C LEU A 59 11.98 -9.10 3.64
N ARG A 60 12.34 -10.38 3.57
CA ARG A 60 11.71 -11.44 4.38
C ARG A 60 11.96 -11.22 5.86
N ASP A 61 13.18 -10.89 6.25
CA ASP A 61 13.53 -10.59 7.63
C ASP A 61 12.76 -9.35 8.15
N ALA A 62 12.66 -8.30 7.32
CA ALA A 62 11.88 -7.11 7.65
C ALA A 62 10.38 -7.40 7.79
N LEU A 63 9.83 -8.31 6.99
CA LEU A 63 8.43 -8.75 7.09
C LEU A 63 8.17 -9.64 8.31
N ALA A 64 9.15 -10.46 8.70
CA ALA A 64 9.10 -11.26 9.92
C ALA A 64 9.21 -10.40 11.18
N SER A 65 9.90 -9.26 11.09
CA SER A 65 9.91 -8.27 12.16
C SER A 65 8.57 -7.53 12.23
N PRO A 66 7.93 -7.44 13.41
CA PRO A 66 6.72 -6.64 13.54
C PRO A 66 7.05 -5.17 13.22
N LEU A 67 6.29 -4.57 12.28
CA LEU A 67 6.20 -3.12 12.20
C LEU A 67 6.01 -2.57 13.61
N PRO A 68 6.75 -1.51 13.99
CA PRO A 68 6.68 -0.98 15.34
C PRO A 68 5.21 -0.70 15.67
N THR A 69 4.72 -1.40 16.69
CA THR A 69 3.45 -1.05 17.31
C THR A 69 3.59 0.36 17.86
N MET A 70 2.49 1.11 17.90
CA MET A 70 2.49 2.40 18.58
C MET A 70 3.16 2.25 19.94
N GLN A 71 4.34 2.87 20.11
CA GLN A 71 4.79 3.20 21.44
C GLN A 71 3.78 4.23 21.99
N PRO A 72 3.48 4.20 23.30
CA PRO A 72 2.51 5.10 23.89
C PRO A 72 3.07 6.53 23.91
N VAL A 73 3.03 7.21 22.77
CA VAL A 73 3.34 8.64 22.64
C VAL A 73 2.22 9.46 23.32
N ALA A 74 0.99 8.95 23.27
CA ALA A 74 -0.15 9.45 24.03
C ALA A 74 -1.20 8.33 24.21
N PRO A 75 -1.79 8.15 25.40
CA PRO A 75 -2.81 7.14 25.64
C PRO A 75 -4.11 7.36 24.85
N GLU A 76 -4.38 8.60 24.40
CA GLU A 76 -5.57 8.94 23.63
C GLU A 76 -5.40 8.80 22.10
N LEU A 77 -4.17 8.56 21.62
CA LEU A 77 -3.91 8.43 20.19
C LEU A 77 -4.08 6.97 19.76
N PHE A 78 -5.19 6.68 19.09
CA PHE A 78 -5.51 5.32 18.63
C PHE A 78 -4.84 4.92 17.31
N HIS A 79 -4.57 5.86 16.41
CA HIS A 79 -3.90 5.60 15.13
C HIS A 79 -3.40 6.89 14.48
N PHE A 80 -2.36 6.81 13.65
CA PHE A 80 -1.87 7.92 12.83
C PHE A 80 -1.36 7.44 11.48
N VAL A 81 -1.29 8.35 10.50
CA VAL A 81 -0.55 8.14 9.25
C VAL A 81 0.55 9.19 9.19
N PHE A 82 1.78 8.74 9.05
CA PHE A 82 2.94 9.60 8.88
C PHE A 82 3.32 9.68 7.41
N LYS A 83 3.59 10.90 6.92
CA LYS A 83 4.07 11.15 5.56
C LYS A 83 5.51 11.64 5.60
N LEU A 84 6.44 10.83 5.10
CA LEU A 84 7.81 11.26 4.85
C LEU A 84 7.85 12.04 3.54
N ARG A 85 7.80 13.37 3.64
CA ARG A 85 7.67 14.27 2.48
C ARG A 85 8.81 14.14 1.48
N SER A 86 10.05 13.97 1.94
CA SER A 86 11.23 13.86 1.09
C SER A 86 11.23 12.61 0.20
N ALA A 87 10.69 11.50 0.70
CA ALA A 87 10.63 10.23 -0.02
C ALA A 87 9.29 9.98 -0.71
N GLY A 88 8.28 10.83 -0.48
CA GLY A 88 6.91 10.58 -0.95
C GLY A 88 6.26 9.35 -0.33
N GLN A 89 6.78 8.86 0.80
CA GLN A 89 6.36 7.60 1.43
C GLN A 89 5.41 7.86 2.61
N TYR A 90 4.56 6.88 2.87
CA TYR A 90 3.63 6.87 4.00
C TYR A 90 3.86 5.63 4.86
N THR A 91 3.71 5.79 6.17
CA THR A 91 3.72 4.68 7.12
C THR A 91 2.65 4.88 8.20
N SER A 92 2.18 3.79 8.78
CA SER A 92 1.21 3.78 9.86
C SER A 92 1.55 2.63 10.82
N PRO A 93 1.23 2.78 12.12
CA PRO A 93 1.52 1.74 13.09
C PRO A 93 0.65 0.51 12.85
N ARG A 94 1.12 -0.66 13.32
CA ARG A 94 0.28 -1.86 13.39
C ARG A 94 -0.85 -1.62 14.40
N ILE A 95 -2.07 -1.95 14.01
CA ILE A 95 -3.26 -1.88 14.87
C ILE A 95 -3.28 -3.11 15.79
N PRO A 96 -3.12 -2.97 17.12
CA PRO A 96 -3.20 -4.10 18.03
C PRO A 96 -4.65 -4.60 18.16
N PRO A 97 -4.87 -5.87 18.56
CA PRO A 97 -6.22 -6.42 18.72
C PRO A 97 -7.12 -5.65 19.70
N SER A 98 -6.52 -4.97 20.70
CA SER A 98 -7.21 -4.15 21.69
C SER A 98 -7.67 -2.78 21.16
N ASN A 99 -7.25 -2.39 19.96
CA ASN A 99 -7.57 -1.08 19.39
C ASN A 99 -9.03 -1.01 18.94
N PRO A 100 -9.75 0.13 19.15
CA PRO A 100 -11.13 0.29 18.69
C PRO A 100 -11.30 0.15 17.16
N TYR A 101 -10.23 0.35 16.40
CA TYR A 101 -10.22 0.19 14.94
C TYR A 101 -9.74 -1.19 14.45
N ALA A 102 -9.53 -2.18 15.35
CA ALA A 102 -9.13 -3.53 14.96
C ALA A 102 -10.18 -4.26 14.10
N GLN A 103 -11.46 -3.92 14.27
CA GLN A 103 -12.54 -4.48 13.47
C GLN A 103 -12.53 -3.93 12.04
N ARG A 104 -12.73 -4.79 11.05
CA ARG A 104 -12.70 -4.43 9.62
C ARG A 104 -13.62 -3.25 9.26
N THR A 105 -14.79 -3.15 9.88
CA THR A 105 -15.75 -2.05 9.69
C THR A 105 -15.23 -0.73 10.25
N ALA A 106 -14.68 -0.75 11.47
CA ALA A 106 -14.07 0.42 12.10
C ALA A 106 -12.81 0.87 11.34
N LEU A 107 -11.97 -0.07 10.88
CA LEU A 107 -10.81 0.23 10.05
C LEU A 107 -11.19 0.91 8.73
N LYS A 108 -12.23 0.42 8.05
CA LYS A 108 -12.76 1.08 6.84
C LYS A 108 -13.18 2.52 7.11
N ARG A 109 -13.88 2.77 8.22
CA ARG A 109 -14.28 4.13 8.63
C ARG A 109 -13.06 5.01 8.87
N LEU A 110 -12.05 4.52 9.58
CA LEU A 110 -10.80 5.22 9.82
C LEU A 110 -10.08 5.60 8.52
N HIS A 111 -9.95 4.65 7.58
CA HIS A 111 -9.35 4.93 6.26
C HIS A 111 -10.13 5.97 5.47
N CYS A 112 -11.47 5.93 5.51
CA CYS A 112 -12.31 6.95 4.88
C CYS A 112 -12.04 8.34 5.49
N GLN A 113 -11.90 8.45 6.81
CA GLN A 113 -11.56 9.71 7.47
C GLN A 113 -10.18 10.23 7.01
N TYR A 114 -9.18 9.36 6.88
CA TYR A 114 -7.88 9.77 6.32
C TYR A 114 -7.99 10.24 4.87
N GLN A 115 -8.78 9.57 4.04
CA GLN A 115 -9.02 9.98 2.65
C GLN A 115 -9.67 11.36 2.59
N LEU A 116 -10.68 11.63 3.43
CA LEU A 116 -11.33 12.94 3.52
C LEU A 116 -10.37 14.02 4.01
N ALA A 117 -9.58 13.74 5.05
CA ALA A 117 -8.59 14.66 5.57
C ALA A 117 -7.51 14.99 4.51
N HIS A 118 -6.99 13.97 3.83
CA HIS A 118 -6.05 14.13 2.73
C HIS A 118 -6.65 14.95 1.59
N ALA A 119 -7.88 14.64 1.16
CA ALA A 119 -8.57 15.39 0.11
C ALA A 119 -8.72 16.87 0.50
N ARG A 120 -9.13 17.18 1.73
CA ARG A 120 -9.26 18.56 2.22
C ARG A 120 -7.92 19.30 2.27
N LEU A 121 -6.86 18.65 2.75
CA LEU A 121 -5.51 19.22 2.77
C LEU A 121 -5.00 19.57 1.38
N HIS A 122 -5.39 18.79 0.37
CA HIS A 122 -4.94 18.96 -1.01
C HIS A 122 -5.91 19.73 -1.91
N ALA A 123 -7.16 19.96 -1.49
CA ALA A 123 -8.16 20.76 -2.20
C ALA A 123 -7.96 22.28 -2.00
N ALA A 124 -7.20 22.69 -0.98
CA ALA A 124 -6.87 24.09 -0.70
C ALA A 124 -5.60 24.59 -1.43
N LYS A 125 -5.21 23.93 -2.51
CA LYS A 125 -4.14 24.34 -3.42
C LYS A 125 -4.73 24.64 -4.80
#